data_AF-A0A0P7M3M8-F1
#
_entry.id   AF-A0A0P7M3M8-F1
#
_cell.length_a   1.000
_cell.length_b   1.000
_cell.length_c   1.000
_cell.angle_alpha   90.00
_cell.angle_beta   90.00
_cell.angle_gamma   90.00
#
_symmetry.space_group_name_H-M   'P 1'
#
loop_
_entity.id
_entity.type
_entity.pdbx_description
1 polymer ?
#
loop_
_entity_poly.entity_id
_entity_poly.type
_entity_poly.pdbx_seq_one_letter_code
_entity_poly.pdbx_strand_id
1 'polypeptide(L)'
;MTYKGNQTTWDKLSPSLQQKIDTDLSGIRQTVTNNKTEVTEHLAKIATTENLGHIKPDGKTIKVDPATGIASAVASTSYYVEARQTAGTTTYDVNIPDVTAYKPGLTILLKLLENNKQGAASLNINGMGVKSFIFQTYAAAVQNAGELQGGRVYQLVYDGLYFTVIGVQWVSSYEGGTDLANNPYILPSYGAVGKVDAKVAALQTQVDSKSTKDVYTINIPLISGWQGLAQITREDNNMLTLYLDIYGGTRTGGTKIGTIPAGYRPVQTYSMYFGVVTTASGSVSPQGAVISIYGSGDIYITSSNIQHNIFIASSFK
;
A
#
# COMPACT_ATOMS: atom_id res chain seq x y z
N MET A 1 50.11 -60.61 59.40
CA MET A 1 51.11 -59.56 59.69
C MET A 1 50.36 -58.41 60.37
N THR A 2 50.45 -58.29 61.69
CA THR A 2 49.62 -57.34 62.45
C THR A 2 50.31 -55.99 62.50
N TYR A 3 49.70 -54.94 61.93
CA TYR A 3 50.29 -53.61 61.88
C TYR A 3 50.23 -52.94 63.26
N LYS A 4 51.28 -53.14 64.07
CA LYS A 4 51.52 -52.37 65.30
C LYS A 4 51.92 -50.95 64.91
N GLY A 5 50.94 -50.07 64.69
CA GLY A 5 51.18 -48.64 64.50
C GLY A 5 51.89 -48.07 65.73
N ASN A 6 53.00 -47.38 65.52
CA ASN A 6 53.79 -46.76 66.59
C ASN A 6 52.95 -45.69 67.30
N GLN A 7 52.53 -45.99 68.53
CA GLN A 7 51.67 -45.15 69.36
C GLN A 7 52.48 -44.07 70.14
N THR A 8 53.65 -43.68 69.64
CA THR A 8 54.75 -43.11 70.45
C THR A 8 55.17 -41.68 70.10
N THR A 9 54.36 -40.94 69.33
CA THR A 9 54.63 -39.53 68.98
C THR A 9 53.64 -38.51 69.57
N TRP A 10 52.46 -38.95 70.05
CA TRP A 10 51.47 -38.05 70.65
C TRP A 10 51.81 -37.69 72.11
N ASP A 11 52.41 -38.61 72.86
CA ASP A 11 52.82 -38.40 74.28
C ASP A 11 53.98 -37.39 74.46
N LYS A 12 54.46 -36.77 73.39
CA LYS A 12 55.52 -35.74 73.41
C LYS A 12 55.02 -34.32 73.15
N LEU A 13 53.72 -34.13 72.94
CA LEU A 13 53.15 -32.79 72.79
C LEU A 13 53.05 -32.11 74.16
N SER A 14 53.35 -30.81 74.24
CA SER A 14 53.10 -30.04 75.46
C SER A 14 51.58 -29.98 75.72
N PRO A 15 51.12 -29.95 76.98
CA PRO A 15 49.69 -29.85 77.30
C PRO A 15 49.00 -28.67 76.60
N SER A 16 49.71 -27.56 76.41
CA SER A 16 49.24 -26.38 75.67
C SER A 16 49.01 -26.64 74.17
N LEU A 17 49.84 -27.48 73.53
CA LEU A 17 49.65 -27.82 72.12
C LEU A 17 48.50 -28.82 71.95
N GLN A 18 48.38 -29.79 72.87
CA GLN A 18 47.26 -30.73 72.89
C GLN A 18 45.93 -30.00 73.07
N GLN A 19 45.82 -29.10 74.05
CA GLN A 19 44.63 -28.27 74.26
C GLN A 19 44.26 -27.45 73.02
N LYS A 20 45.25 -26.90 72.31
CA LYS A 20 45.00 -26.16 71.06
C LYS A 20 44.48 -27.08 69.95
N ILE A 21 45.10 -28.24 69.75
CA ILE A 21 44.68 -29.26 68.77
C ILE A 21 43.24 -29.72 69.04
N ASP A 22 42.89 -29.97 70.31
CA ASP A 22 41.54 -30.38 70.69
C ASP A 22 40.50 -29.25 70.47
N THR A 23 40.90 -27.99 70.70
CA THR A 23 40.07 -26.81 70.42
C THR A 23 39.83 -26.64 68.91
N ASP A 24 40.90 -26.70 68.10
CA ASP A 24 40.83 -26.58 66.64
C ASP A 24 40.02 -27.73 66.03
N LEU A 25 40.20 -28.97 66.51
CA LEU A 25 39.40 -30.13 66.11
C LEU A 25 37.92 -29.99 66.47
N SER A 26 37.61 -29.45 67.64
CA SER A 26 36.22 -29.17 68.06
C SER A 26 35.57 -28.13 67.13
N GLY A 27 36.29 -27.04 66.83
CA GLY A 27 35.85 -26.02 65.88
C GLY A 27 35.59 -26.59 64.47
N ILE A 28 36.54 -27.37 63.92
CA ILE A 28 36.40 -28.03 62.62
C ILE A 28 35.19 -28.98 62.62
N ARG A 29 35.00 -29.78 63.66
CA ARG A 29 33.83 -30.69 63.77
C ARG A 29 32.50 -29.92 63.78
N GLN A 30 32.45 -28.77 64.46
CA GLN A 30 31.27 -27.92 64.44
C GLN A 30 31.02 -27.33 63.05
N THR A 31 32.04 -26.80 62.37
CA THR A 31 31.91 -26.29 60.99
C THR A 31 31.46 -27.38 60.01
N VAL A 32 32.04 -28.57 60.07
CA VAL A 32 31.61 -29.71 59.22
C VAL A 32 30.16 -30.11 59.51
N THR A 33 29.73 -30.05 60.77
CA THR A 33 28.34 -30.33 61.15
C THR A 33 27.39 -29.26 60.59
N ASN A 34 27.72 -27.98 60.74
CA ASN A 34 26.92 -26.87 60.21
C ASN A 34 26.80 -26.96 58.68
N ASN A 35 27.92 -27.08 57.97
CA ASN A 35 27.94 -27.19 56.50
C ASN A 35 27.15 -28.41 56.01
N LYS A 36 27.20 -29.54 56.74
CA LYS A 36 26.40 -30.73 56.40
C LYS A 36 24.90 -30.48 56.55
N THR A 37 24.48 -29.75 57.60
CA THR A 37 23.08 -29.33 57.77
C THR A 37 22.64 -28.41 56.64
N GLU A 38 23.41 -27.36 56.33
CA GLU A 38 23.12 -26.41 55.24
C GLU A 38 23.00 -27.12 53.88
N VAL A 39 23.97 -27.97 53.52
CA VAL A 39 23.92 -28.75 52.27
C VAL A 39 22.69 -29.67 52.22
N THR A 40 22.33 -30.30 53.35
CA THR A 40 21.13 -31.15 53.42
C THR A 40 19.85 -30.34 53.23
N GLU A 41 19.75 -29.15 53.86
CA GLU A 41 18.62 -28.25 53.68
C GLU A 41 18.51 -27.71 52.25
N HIS A 42 19.64 -27.37 51.61
CA HIS A 42 19.65 -26.92 50.22
C HIS A 42 19.25 -28.04 49.24
N LEU A 43 19.75 -29.26 49.44
CA LEU A 43 19.36 -30.43 48.63
C LEU A 43 17.86 -30.74 48.77
N ALA A 44 17.32 -30.68 49.98
CA ALA A 44 15.88 -30.86 50.24
C ALA A 44 14.98 -29.76 49.63
N LYS A 45 15.59 -28.66 49.14
CA LYS A 45 14.91 -27.50 48.55
C LYS A 45 15.38 -27.22 47.10
N ILE A 46 15.90 -28.23 46.40
CA ILE A 46 16.00 -28.21 44.93
C ILE A 46 14.61 -28.42 44.34
N ALA A 47 14.29 -27.72 43.25
CA ALA A 47 13.02 -27.92 42.54
C ALA A 47 13.00 -29.30 41.84
N THR A 48 11.93 -30.04 42.03
CA THR A 48 11.64 -31.34 41.41
C THR A 48 10.28 -31.28 40.69
N THR A 49 9.81 -32.39 40.16
CA THR A 49 8.43 -32.53 39.63
C THR A 49 7.36 -32.46 40.72
N GLU A 50 7.73 -32.55 42.00
CA GLU A 50 6.81 -32.64 43.15
C GLU A 50 6.98 -31.47 44.14
N ASN A 51 8.07 -30.71 44.05
CA ASN A 51 8.42 -29.65 44.98
C ASN A 51 9.08 -28.47 44.25
N LEU A 52 8.76 -27.23 44.63
CA LEU A 52 9.30 -26.01 44.01
C LEU A 52 10.62 -25.54 44.64
N GLY A 53 11.03 -26.17 45.74
CA GLY A 53 12.28 -25.86 46.41
C GLY A 53 12.31 -24.42 46.94
N HIS A 54 13.34 -23.66 46.59
CA HIS A 54 13.47 -22.24 46.94
C HIS A 54 12.55 -21.28 46.16
N ILE A 55 11.79 -21.75 45.17
CA ILE A 55 10.84 -20.90 44.43
C ILE A 55 9.59 -20.69 45.30
N LYS A 56 9.52 -19.54 45.97
CA LYS A 56 8.34 -19.12 46.74
C LYS A 56 7.22 -18.66 45.80
N PRO A 57 6.04 -19.30 45.81
CA PRO A 57 4.89 -18.81 45.05
C PRO A 57 4.43 -17.46 45.60
N ASP A 58 4.14 -16.51 44.70
CA ASP A 58 3.57 -15.20 45.04
C ASP A 58 2.03 -15.18 44.94
N GLY A 59 1.41 -16.25 44.40
CA GLY A 59 -0.02 -16.36 44.13
C GLY A 59 -0.52 -15.49 42.97
N LYS A 60 0.36 -14.72 42.33
CA LYS A 60 0.04 -13.67 41.35
C LYS A 60 0.68 -13.92 39.98
N THR A 61 1.96 -14.31 39.95
CA THR A 61 2.69 -14.77 38.77
C THR A 61 2.88 -16.28 38.77
N ILE A 62 3.01 -16.90 39.95
CA ILE A 62 3.07 -18.35 40.14
C ILE A 62 2.03 -18.77 41.19
N LYS A 63 1.12 -19.66 40.80
CA LYS A 63 0.17 -20.32 41.71
C LYS A 63 0.53 -21.79 41.85
N VAL A 64 0.24 -22.35 43.01
CA VAL A 64 0.31 -23.79 43.28
C VAL A 64 -1.10 -24.30 43.49
N ASP A 65 -1.47 -25.36 42.80
CA ASP A 65 -2.70 -26.09 43.08
C ASP A 65 -2.56 -26.82 44.43
N PRO A 66 -3.39 -26.51 45.45
CA PRO A 66 -3.27 -27.14 46.77
C PRO A 66 -3.67 -28.62 46.79
N ALA A 67 -4.33 -29.14 45.75
CA ALA A 67 -4.72 -30.54 45.64
C ALA A 67 -3.68 -31.40 44.90
N THR A 68 -2.98 -30.84 43.90
CA THR A 68 -2.01 -31.58 43.07
C THR A 68 -0.55 -31.19 43.27
N GLY A 69 -0.27 -30.07 43.95
CA GLY A 69 1.10 -29.55 44.15
C GLY A 69 1.72 -28.90 42.91
N ILE A 70 1.04 -28.91 41.77
CA ILE A 70 1.55 -28.39 40.50
C ILE A 70 1.63 -26.86 40.56
N ALA A 71 2.81 -26.31 40.27
CA ALA A 71 2.95 -24.88 40.00
C ALA A 71 2.56 -24.55 38.55
N SER A 72 1.76 -23.51 38.40
CA SER A 72 1.43 -22.90 37.12
C SER A 72 1.86 -21.44 37.12
N ALA A 73 2.44 -20.99 36.00
CA ALA A 73 2.48 -19.57 35.71
C ALA A 73 1.03 -19.08 35.53
N VAL A 74 0.67 -17.98 36.17
CA VAL A 74 -0.66 -17.37 36.00
C VAL A 74 -0.70 -16.76 34.60
N ALA A 75 -1.26 -17.51 33.65
CA ALA A 75 -1.58 -16.99 32.32
C ALA A 75 -2.41 -15.72 32.47
N SER A 76 -2.12 -14.69 31.68
CA SER A 76 -2.88 -13.45 31.66
C SER A 76 -4.30 -13.72 31.17
N THR A 77 -5.23 -13.98 32.09
CA THR A 77 -6.63 -14.29 31.77
C THR A 77 -7.20 -13.16 30.91
N SER A 78 -7.46 -13.49 29.66
CA SER A 78 -8.04 -12.59 28.68
C SER A 78 -9.53 -12.91 28.55
N TYR A 79 -10.39 -11.96 28.89
CA TYR A 79 -11.85 -12.18 28.88
C TYR A 79 -12.42 -11.79 27.52
N TYR A 80 -13.10 -12.72 26.84
CA TYR A 80 -13.83 -12.42 25.60
C TYR A 80 -15.24 -11.92 25.90
N VAL A 81 -15.63 -10.80 25.30
CA VAL A 81 -16.97 -10.22 25.41
C VAL A 81 -17.41 -9.58 24.11
N GLU A 82 -18.71 -9.57 23.83
CA GLU A 82 -19.32 -8.84 22.71
C GLU A 82 -20.17 -7.68 23.26
N ALA A 83 -20.08 -6.49 22.66
CA ALA A 83 -20.81 -5.31 23.16
C ALA A 83 -21.30 -4.35 22.06
N ARG A 84 -22.34 -3.59 22.40
CA ARG A 84 -22.80 -2.35 21.75
C ARG A 84 -22.53 -1.18 22.69
N GLN A 85 -22.49 0.05 22.17
CA GLN A 85 -22.49 1.21 23.06
C GLN A 85 -23.90 1.48 23.54
N THR A 86 -24.07 1.74 24.83
CA THR A 86 -25.37 2.07 25.42
C THR A 86 -26.04 3.24 24.67
N ALA A 87 -27.36 3.19 24.55
CA ALA A 87 -28.11 4.18 23.77
C ALA A 87 -27.88 5.59 24.32
N GLY A 88 -27.56 6.55 23.42
CA GLY A 88 -27.21 7.92 23.82
C GLY A 88 -25.83 8.13 24.45
N THR A 89 -24.99 7.08 24.62
CA THR A 89 -23.65 7.21 25.19
C THR A 89 -22.56 6.63 24.27
N THR A 90 -21.30 6.92 24.63
CA THR A 90 -20.09 6.35 24.01
C THR A 90 -19.48 5.19 24.82
N THR A 91 -20.22 4.69 25.82
CA THR A 91 -19.77 3.64 26.74
C THR A 91 -20.23 2.26 26.27
N TYR A 92 -19.30 1.31 26.23
CA TYR A 92 -19.59 -0.11 26.19
C TYR A 92 -19.79 -0.59 27.64
N ASP A 93 -21.02 -0.95 28.01
CA ASP A 93 -21.31 -1.57 29.30
C ASP A 93 -21.24 -3.11 29.15
N VAL A 94 -20.42 -3.77 29.96
CA VAL A 94 -20.20 -5.23 29.89
C VAL A 94 -20.30 -5.90 31.26
N ASN A 95 -20.77 -7.15 31.28
CA ASN A 95 -20.83 -7.98 32.48
C ASN A 95 -19.79 -9.11 32.37
N ILE A 96 -18.79 -9.12 33.25
CA ILE A 96 -17.70 -10.11 33.31
C ILE A 96 -17.59 -10.58 34.77
N PRO A 97 -18.26 -11.66 35.19
CA PRO A 97 -18.46 -12.01 36.59
C PRO A 97 -17.18 -12.05 37.46
N ASP A 98 -16.06 -12.52 36.91
CA ASP A 98 -14.79 -12.67 37.65
C ASP A 98 -14.00 -11.36 37.83
N VAL A 99 -14.42 -10.27 37.17
CA VAL A 99 -13.71 -8.97 37.19
C VAL A 99 -14.35 -8.03 38.22
N THR A 100 -13.88 -8.12 39.46
CA THR A 100 -14.39 -7.33 40.60
C THR A 100 -13.60 -6.03 40.88
N ALA A 101 -12.51 -5.79 40.16
CA ALA A 101 -11.76 -4.53 40.19
C ALA A 101 -10.92 -4.34 38.93
N TYR A 102 -10.76 -3.10 38.46
CA TYR A 102 -9.74 -2.75 37.46
C TYR A 102 -8.34 -2.87 38.06
N LYS A 103 -7.52 -3.76 37.51
CA LYS A 103 -6.12 -3.96 37.89
C LYS A 103 -5.23 -3.73 36.66
N PRO A 104 -4.09 -3.01 36.77
CA PRO A 104 -3.15 -2.88 35.66
C PRO A 104 -2.77 -4.25 35.07
N GLY A 105 -2.79 -4.35 33.75
CA GLY A 105 -2.61 -5.61 33.01
C GLY A 105 -3.90 -6.42 32.75
N LEU A 106 -5.06 -6.00 33.27
CA LEU A 106 -6.36 -6.62 32.93
C LEU A 106 -6.56 -6.56 31.41
N THR A 107 -6.70 -7.73 30.78
CA THR A 107 -6.81 -7.87 29.33
C THR A 107 -8.21 -8.34 28.94
N ILE A 108 -8.84 -7.60 28.02
CA ILE A 108 -10.18 -7.90 27.49
C ILE A 108 -10.08 -8.03 25.96
N LEU A 109 -10.68 -9.07 25.41
CA LEU A 109 -10.91 -9.23 23.96
C LEU A 109 -12.35 -8.80 23.67
N LEU A 110 -12.51 -7.53 23.30
CA LEU A 110 -13.81 -6.92 23.06
C LEU A 110 -14.18 -6.99 21.58
N LYS A 111 -15.22 -7.76 21.24
CA LYS A 111 -15.85 -7.72 19.92
C LYS A 111 -16.91 -6.63 19.89
N LEU A 112 -16.79 -5.72 18.92
CA LEU A 112 -17.79 -4.69 18.72
C LEU A 112 -18.92 -5.19 17.82
N LEU A 113 -20.16 -4.95 18.22
CA LEU A 113 -21.35 -5.31 17.44
C LEU A 113 -21.85 -4.16 16.54
N GLU A 114 -21.17 -3.01 16.62
CA GLU A 114 -21.40 -1.77 15.85
C GLU A 114 -20.11 -0.95 15.81
N ASN A 115 -20.02 -0.03 14.85
CA ASN A 115 -18.97 1.00 14.86
C ASN A 115 -19.12 1.87 16.11
N ASN A 116 -18.02 2.33 16.70
CA ASN A 116 -18.11 3.33 17.76
C ASN A 116 -18.74 4.63 17.22
N LYS A 117 -19.56 5.26 18.05
CA LYS A 117 -20.14 6.59 17.87
C LYS A 117 -19.07 7.67 18.09
N GLN A 118 -19.37 8.89 17.67
CA GLN A 118 -18.54 10.06 17.93
C GLN A 118 -18.52 10.43 19.42
N GLY A 119 -17.36 10.89 19.89
CA GLY A 119 -17.06 11.14 21.30
C GLY A 119 -16.20 10.02 21.91
N ALA A 120 -15.58 10.30 23.07
CA ALA A 120 -14.59 9.42 23.68
C ALA A 120 -15.18 8.02 24.00
N ALA A 121 -14.72 6.99 23.27
CA ALA A 121 -15.12 5.62 23.52
C ALA A 121 -14.58 5.12 24.86
N SER A 122 -15.35 4.30 25.57
CA SER A 122 -15.01 3.85 26.92
C SER A 122 -15.67 2.51 27.27
N LEU A 123 -15.15 1.83 28.29
CA LEU A 123 -15.69 0.58 28.83
C LEU A 123 -16.09 0.77 30.29
N ASN A 124 -17.20 0.14 30.67
CA ASN A 124 -17.66 0.00 32.05
C ASN A 124 -17.93 -1.47 32.33
N ILE A 125 -17.05 -2.11 33.10
CA ILE A 125 -17.20 -3.51 33.50
C ILE A 125 -17.96 -3.55 34.83
N ASN A 126 -19.06 -4.30 34.89
CA ASN A 126 -19.83 -4.57 36.11
C ASN A 126 -20.30 -3.32 36.89
N GLY A 127 -20.41 -2.16 36.24
CA GLY A 127 -20.76 -0.90 36.90
C GLY A 127 -19.66 -0.30 37.79
N MET A 128 -18.42 -0.80 37.72
CA MET A 128 -17.29 -0.34 38.54
C MET A 128 -16.80 1.09 38.19
N GLY A 129 -17.33 1.68 37.12
CA GLY A 129 -16.97 3.01 36.65
C GLY A 129 -16.37 2.99 35.24
N VAL A 130 -16.59 4.08 34.51
CA VAL A 130 -16.23 4.23 33.11
C VAL A 130 -14.72 4.48 32.96
N LYS A 131 -14.08 3.80 32.00
CA LYS A 131 -12.67 3.92 31.65
C LYS A 131 -12.50 4.13 30.13
N SER A 132 -11.88 5.25 29.74
CA SER A 132 -11.73 5.64 28.33
C SER A 132 -10.74 4.75 27.57
N PHE A 133 -10.93 4.69 26.26
CA PHE A 133 -10.03 4.02 25.31
C PHE A 133 -8.98 4.98 24.76
N ILE A 134 -7.72 4.53 24.71
CA ILE A 134 -6.61 5.24 24.05
C ILE A 134 -5.92 4.34 23.02
N PHE A 135 -5.35 4.92 21.97
CA PHE A 135 -4.56 4.14 21.00
C PHE A 135 -3.18 3.78 21.56
N GLN A 136 -2.67 2.59 21.22
CA GLN A 136 -1.32 2.16 21.61
C GLN A 136 -0.20 3.03 21.03
N THR A 137 -0.36 3.50 19.78
CA THR A 137 0.69 4.25 19.06
C THR A 137 0.88 5.68 19.56
N TYR A 138 -0.19 6.27 20.08
CA TYR A 138 -0.23 7.64 20.55
C TYR A 138 -1.39 7.71 21.54
N ALA A 139 -1.13 8.09 22.80
CA ALA A 139 -2.09 8.01 23.92
C ALA A 139 -3.27 9.01 23.84
N ALA A 140 -3.65 9.42 22.64
CA ALA A 140 -4.91 10.08 22.36
C ALA A 140 -6.08 9.10 22.54
N ALA A 141 -7.22 9.65 22.94
CA ALA A 141 -8.45 8.87 23.07
C ALA A 141 -9.03 8.49 21.70
N VAL A 142 -9.73 7.37 21.66
CA VAL A 142 -10.62 6.98 20.54
C VAL A 142 -11.85 7.89 20.60
N GLN A 143 -12.08 8.73 19.58
CA GLN A 143 -13.09 9.80 19.60
C GLN A 143 -13.92 9.92 18.31
N ASN A 144 -13.40 9.50 17.16
CA ASN A 144 -14.08 9.67 15.88
C ASN A 144 -14.94 8.45 15.56
N ALA A 145 -16.11 8.67 14.97
CA ALA A 145 -17.03 7.58 14.65
C ALA A 145 -16.40 6.61 13.64
N GLY A 146 -16.42 5.31 13.95
CA GLY A 146 -15.87 4.26 13.08
C GLY A 146 -14.35 4.01 13.18
N GLU A 147 -13.63 4.67 14.09
CA GLU A 147 -12.25 4.31 14.43
C GLU A 147 -12.13 2.86 14.93
N LEU A 148 -13.12 2.41 15.69
CA LEU A 148 -13.34 1.01 16.03
C LEU A 148 -14.58 0.50 15.30
N GLN A 149 -14.36 -0.45 14.39
CA GLN A 149 -15.37 -0.98 13.48
C GLN A 149 -16.12 -2.15 14.10
N GLY A 150 -17.43 -2.21 13.84
CA GLY A 150 -18.27 -3.36 14.17
C GLY A 150 -17.81 -4.63 13.45
N GLY A 151 -18.07 -5.78 14.08
CA GLY A 151 -17.63 -7.10 13.62
C GLY A 151 -16.18 -7.45 13.97
N ARG A 152 -15.34 -6.48 14.37
CA ARG A 152 -13.94 -6.72 14.76
C ARG A 152 -13.79 -6.99 16.25
N VAL A 153 -12.74 -7.74 16.60
CA VAL A 153 -12.28 -8.00 17.98
C VAL A 153 -11.06 -7.13 18.26
N TYR A 154 -11.06 -6.45 19.39
CA TYR A 154 -9.98 -5.58 19.86
C TYR A 154 -9.42 -6.10 21.17
N GLN A 155 -8.10 -6.16 21.30
CA GLN A 155 -7.45 -6.40 22.57
C GLN A 155 -7.30 -5.08 23.32
N LEU A 156 -7.90 -5.01 24.51
CA LEU A 156 -7.84 -3.88 25.43
C LEU A 156 -7.00 -4.27 26.64
N VAL A 157 -6.04 -3.44 27.03
CA VAL A 157 -5.22 -3.66 28.23
C VAL A 157 -5.36 -2.46 29.17
N TYR A 158 -5.78 -2.68 30.41
CA TYR A 158 -5.88 -1.62 31.41
C TYR A 158 -4.49 -1.21 31.90
N ASP A 159 -4.12 0.06 31.78
CA ASP A 159 -2.80 0.56 32.20
C ASP A 159 -2.75 1.04 33.67
N GLY A 160 -3.91 1.26 34.29
CA GLY A 160 -4.06 1.90 35.60
C GLY A 160 -5.04 3.08 35.60
N LEU A 161 -5.25 3.70 34.44
CA LEU A 161 -6.10 4.87 34.22
C LEU A 161 -7.06 4.69 33.03
N TYR A 162 -6.58 4.11 31.93
CA TYR A 162 -7.28 3.91 30.65
C TYR A 162 -7.19 2.44 30.19
N PHE A 163 -7.97 2.10 29.15
CA PHE A 163 -7.74 0.90 28.36
C PHE A 163 -7.01 1.24 27.06
N THR A 164 -5.81 0.70 26.89
CA THR A 164 -5.05 0.82 25.64
C THR A 164 -5.57 -0.20 24.62
N VAL A 165 -5.96 0.29 23.44
CA VAL A 165 -6.36 -0.52 22.29
C VAL A 165 -5.10 -0.99 21.55
N ILE A 166 -4.81 -2.29 21.63
CA ILE A 166 -3.63 -2.92 21.05
C ILE A 166 -3.83 -3.20 19.55
N GLY A 167 -2.78 -3.00 18.75
CA GLY A 167 -2.77 -3.35 17.32
C GLY A 167 -3.60 -2.44 16.42
N VAL A 168 -4.22 -1.39 16.96
CA VAL A 168 -4.88 -0.33 16.19
C VAL A 168 -3.99 0.90 16.19
N GLN A 169 -3.56 1.32 15.01
CA GLN A 169 -2.85 2.59 14.85
C GLN A 169 -3.86 3.74 14.84
N TRP A 170 -3.51 4.85 15.49
CA TRP A 170 -4.21 6.11 15.23
C TRP A 170 -3.94 6.53 13.78
N VAL A 171 -4.94 6.36 12.91
CA VAL A 171 -4.95 7.02 11.61
C VAL A 171 -5.47 8.42 11.86
N SER A 172 -4.61 9.44 11.70
CA SER A 172 -5.09 10.81 11.68
C SER A 172 -6.10 10.94 10.53
N SER A 173 -7.38 11.11 10.86
CA SER A 173 -8.32 11.76 9.97
C SER A 173 -7.92 13.24 9.87
N TYR A 174 -6.83 13.50 9.15
CA TYR A 174 -6.44 14.85 8.78
C TYR A 174 -7.49 15.32 7.77
N GLU A 175 -8.45 16.10 8.24
CA GLU A 175 -9.41 16.79 7.39
C GLU A 175 -8.63 17.68 6.39
N GLY A 176 -8.50 17.21 5.15
CA GLY A 176 -7.77 17.91 4.07
C GLY A 176 -6.48 17.24 3.57
N GLY A 177 -6.11 16.04 4.03
CA GLY A 177 -4.87 15.37 3.62
C GLY A 177 -5.01 14.53 2.35
N THR A 178 -4.28 14.87 1.28
CA THR A 178 -4.28 14.14 -0.01
C THR A 178 -3.47 12.83 -0.02
N ASP A 179 -3.02 12.33 1.14
CA ASP A 179 -1.96 11.32 1.26
C ASP A 179 -2.47 9.88 1.55
N LEU A 180 -3.59 9.51 0.92
CA LEU A 180 -4.13 8.14 0.95
C LEU A 180 -3.47 7.21 -0.11
N ALA A 181 -2.32 7.60 -0.65
CA ALA A 181 -1.68 6.91 -1.77
C ALA A 181 -0.92 5.62 -1.38
N ASN A 182 -0.61 5.41 -0.10
CA ASN A 182 0.37 4.42 0.35
C ASN A 182 -0.17 3.29 1.24
N ASN A 183 -1.49 3.10 1.38
CA ASN A 183 -2.06 1.95 2.09
C ASN A 183 -2.70 0.94 1.11
N PRO A 184 -2.12 -0.26 0.91
CA PRO A 184 -2.62 -1.25 -0.05
C PRO A 184 -3.90 -2.00 0.40
N TYR A 185 -4.52 -1.63 1.53
CA TYR A 185 -5.60 -2.43 2.15
C TYR A 185 -6.92 -1.69 2.41
N ILE A 186 -7.32 -0.76 1.52
CA ILE A 186 -8.65 -0.13 1.56
C ILE A 186 -9.39 -0.36 0.23
N LEU A 187 -10.46 -1.16 0.29
CA LEU A 187 -11.45 -1.27 -0.79
C LEU A 187 -12.06 0.11 -1.07
N PRO A 188 -12.33 0.49 -2.34
CA PRO A 188 -12.64 1.87 -2.68
C PRO A 188 -13.91 2.36 -1.96
N SER A 189 -13.76 3.33 -1.07
CA SER A 189 -14.91 4.03 -0.49
C SER A 189 -15.61 4.87 -1.58
N TYR A 190 -16.88 5.21 -1.35
CA TYR A 190 -17.75 5.86 -2.34
C TYR A 190 -17.15 7.14 -2.98
N GLY A 191 -16.26 7.85 -2.26
CA GLY A 191 -15.55 9.03 -2.79
C GLY A 191 -14.46 8.72 -3.83
N ALA A 192 -13.95 7.49 -3.89
CA ALA A 192 -13.07 7.05 -4.97
C ALA A 192 -13.84 6.85 -6.29
N VAL A 193 -15.06 6.30 -6.20
CA VAL A 193 -15.97 6.13 -7.35
C VAL A 193 -16.28 7.49 -7.99
N GLY A 194 -16.73 8.48 -7.21
CA GLY A 194 -17.01 9.82 -7.73
C GLY A 194 -15.81 10.54 -8.38
N LYS A 195 -14.57 10.25 -7.94
CA LYS A 195 -13.35 10.77 -8.59
C LYS A 195 -13.02 10.03 -9.89
N VAL A 196 -13.30 8.73 -9.98
CA VAL A 196 -13.21 7.95 -11.22
C VAL A 196 -14.27 8.45 -12.21
N ASP A 197 -15.52 8.61 -11.80
CA ASP A 197 -16.62 9.09 -12.64
C ASP A 197 -16.34 10.49 -13.21
N ALA A 198 -15.84 11.42 -12.39
CA ALA A 198 -15.44 12.75 -12.85
C ALA A 198 -14.29 12.70 -13.87
N LYS A 199 -13.33 11.77 -13.69
CA LYS A 199 -12.20 11.60 -14.62
C LYS A 199 -12.63 10.89 -15.92
N VAL A 200 -13.56 9.93 -15.83
CA VAL A 200 -14.19 9.28 -16.99
C VAL A 200 -15.00 10.29 -17.80
N ALA A 201 -15.81 11.13 -17.14
CA ALA A 201 -16.55 12.20 -17.81
C ALA A 201 -15.63 13.22 -18.49
N ALA A 202 -14.53 13.64 -17.82
CA ALA A 202 -13.54 14.53 -18.42
C ALA A 202 -12.82 13.90 -19.62
N LEU A 203 -12.49 12.61 -19.56
CA LEU A 203 -11.90 11.87 -20.68
C LEU A 203 -12.91 11.68 -21.82
N GLN A 204 -14.17 11.42 -21.53
CA GLN A 204 -15.23 11.33 -22.55
C GLN A 204 -15.38 12.66 -23.29
N THR A 205 -15.44 13.79 -22.59
CA THR A 205 -15.45 15.13 -23.22
C THR A 205 -14.20 15.38 -24.08
N GLN A 206 -13.02 14.85 -23.71
CA GLN A 206 -11.80 14.93 -24.53
C GLN A 206 -11.82 14.00 -25.75
N VAL A 207 -12.54 12.89 -25.70
CA VAL A 207 -12.76 11.98 -26.84
C VAL A 207 -13.78 12.59 -27.80
N ASP A 208 -14.89 13.11 -27.28
CA ASP A 208 -15.96 13.71 -28.08
C ASP A 208 -15.50 14.98 -28.80
N SER A 209 -14.71 15.83 -28.13
CA SER A 209 -14.08 17.03 -28.75
C SER A 209 -12.94 16.70 -29.73
N LYS A 210 -12.43 15.47 -29.74
CA LYS A 210 -11.56 14.97 -30.82
C LYS A 210 -12.33 14.29 -31.95
N SER A 211 -13.61 13.99 -31.76
CA SER A 211 -14.49 13.37 -32.76
C SER A 211 -15.10 14.40 -33.72
N THR A 212 -15.10 15.68 -33.37
CA THR A 212 -15.44 16.78 -34.29
C THR A 212 -14.31 16.99 -35.30
N LYS A 213 -14.37 16.17 -36.35
CA LYS A 213 -13.43 16.11 -37.47
C LYS A 213 -13.47 17.40 -38.31
N ASP A 214 -12.61 18.36 -37.98
CA ASP A 214 -12.45 19.64 -38.70
C ASP A 214 -11.80 19.46 -40.09
N VAL A 215 -12.55 18.87 -41.02
CA VAL A 215 -12.15 18.68 -42.42
C VAL A 215 -12.29 20.00 -43.16
N TYR A 216 -11.21 20.79 -43.19
CA TYR A 216 -11.15 22.00 -44.02
C TYR A 216 -10.68 21.67 -45.43
N THR A 217 -11.60 21.83 -46.40
CA THR A 217 -11.33 21.70 -47.85
C THR A 217 -11.37 23.08 -48.51
N ILE A 218 -10.36 23.38 -49.34
CA ILE A 218 -10.27 24.65 -50.08
C ILE A 218 -10.04 24.37 -51.57
N ASN A 219 -10.76 25.09 -52.43
CA ASN A 219 -10.57 25.08 -53.88
C ASN A 219 -9.25 25.79 -54.26
N ILE A 220 -8.45 25.17 -55.13
CA ILE A 220 -7.23 25.75 -55.70
C ILE A 220 -7.60 26.44 -57.02
N PRO A 221 -7.31 27.76 -57.19
CA PRO A 221 -7.52 28.43 -58.46
C PRO A 221 -6.66 27.83 -59.58
N LEU A 222 -7.31 27.43 -60.67
CA LEU A 222 -6.67 26.94 -61.88
C LEU A 222 -6.28 28.10 -62.80
N ILE A 223 -5.10 27.98 -63.42
CA ILE A 223 -4.53 28.98 -64.34
C ILE A 223 -4.09 28.30 -65.65
N SER A 224 -3.42 29.04 -66.56
CA SER A 224 -2.84 28.47 -67.79
C SER A 224 -3.83 27.72 -68.70
N GLY A 225 -5.12 28.09 -68.64
CA GLY A 225 -6.21 27.45 -69.38
C GLY A 225 -6.72 26.13 -68.80
N TRP A 226 -6.26 25.71 -67.62
CA TRP A 226 -6.78 24.53 -66.92
C TRP A 226 -8.21 24.77 -66.41
N GLN A 227 -9.03 23.73 -66.51
CA GLN A 227 -10.44 23.71 -66.11
C GLN A 227 -10.73 22.45 -65.29
N GLY A 228 -11.83 22.43 -64.54
CA GLY A 228 -12.22 21.30 -63.69
C GLY A 228 -12.13 21.62 -62.20
N LEU A 229 -11.98 20.58 -61.37
CA LEU A 229 -11.93 20.67 -59.91
C LEU A 229 -10.49 20.48 -59.41
N ALA A 230 -10.00 21.43 -58.64
CA ALA A 230 -8.78 21.29 -57.87
C ALA A 230 -9.04 21.68 -56.42
N GLN A 231 -8.75 20.79 -55.49
CA GLN A 231 -9.05 20.94 -54.06
C GLN A 231 -7.91 20.42 -53.21
N ILE A 232 -7.70 21.04 -52.06
CA ILE A 232 -6.85 20.49 -51.01
C ILE A 232 -7.63 20.42 -49.70
N THR A 233 -7.53 19.27 -49.06
CA THR A 233 -8.19 18.97 -47.78
C THR A 233 -7.11 18.76 -46.73
N ARG A 234 -7.24 19.44 -45.59
CA ARG A 234 -6.44 19.11 -44.41
C ARG A 234 -7.15 17.99 -43.63
N GLU A 235 -6.38 16.95 -43.34
CA GLU A 235 -6.78 15.81 -42.53
C GLU A 235 -6.01 15.81 -41.19
N ASP A 236 -6.34 14.85 -40.33
CA ASP A 236 -5.70 14.67 -39.03
C ASP A 236 -4.18 14.49 -39.15
N ASN A 237 -3.45 14.84 -38.09
CA ASN A 237 -1.98 14.73 -38.02
C ASN A 237 -1.22 15.55 -39.10
N ASN A 238 -1.78 16.68 -39.52
CA ASN A 238 -1.25 17.58 -40.57
C ASN A 238 -1.03 16.88 -41.92
N MET A 239 -1.86 15.87 -42.24
CA MET A 239 -1.93 15.32 -43.59
C MET A 239 -2.69 16.28 -44.51
N LEU A 240 -2.25 16.35 -45.76
CA LEU A 240 -2.82 17.19 -46.81
C LEU A 240 -3.16 16.31 -48.01
N THR A 241 -4.44 16.17 -48.33
CA THR A 241 -4.90 15.42 -49.50
C THR A 241 -5.26 16.38 -50.62
N LEU A 242 -4.48 16.32 -51.70
CA LEU A 242 -4.75 17.02 -52.96
C LEU A 242 -5.66 16.15 -53.84
N TYR A 243 -6.75 16.75 -54.31
CA TYR A 243 -7.64 16.20 -55.33
C TYR A 243 -7.57 17.07 -56.59
N LEU A 244 -7.27 16.46 -57.74
CA LEU A 244 -7.32 17.09 -59.06
C LEU A 244 -8.19 16.24 -59.99
N ASP A 245 -9.20 16.84 -60.57
CA ASP A 245 -9.97 16.35 -61.72
C ASP A 245 -10.01 17.49 -62.74
N ILE A 246 -8.97 17.56 -63.58
CA ILE A 246 -8.72 18.74 -64.43
C ILE A 246 -8.44 18.39 -65.89
N TYR A 247 -8.83 19.29 -66.78
CA TYR A 247 -8.77 19.15 -68.22
C TYR A 247 -8.45 20.50 -68.90
N GLY A 248 -8.36 20.50 -70.23
CA GLY A 248 -7.88 21.65 -71.00
C GLY A 248 -6.40 21.93 -70.76
N GLY A 249 -6.05 23.21 -70.63
CA GLY A 249 -4.74 23.71 -70.21
C GLY A 249 -3.57 23.56 -71.20
N THR A 250 -2.53 24.37 -71.00
CA THR A 250 -1.22 24.14 -71.61
C THR A 250 -0.55 22.94 -70.96
N ARG A 251 -0.13 21.95 -71.77
CA ARG A 251 0.31 20.61 -71.32
C ARG A 251 1.82 20.37 -71.42
N THR A 252 2.57 21.41 -71.76
CA THR A 252 4.04 21.38 -71.85
C THR A 252 4.66 21.28 -70.46
N GLY A 253 5.75 20.53 -70.32
CA GLY A 253 6.56 20.52 -69.09
C GLY A 253 7.02 21.94 -68.72
N GLY A 254 6.98 22.27 -67.43
CA GLY A 254 7.16 23.63 -66.90
C GLY A 254 5.87 24.46 -66.79
N THR A 255 4.71 23.94 -67.22
CA THR A 255 3.44 24.68 -67.06
C THR A 255 2.91 24.58 -65.63
N LYS A 256 2.58 25.73 -65.04
CA LYS A 256 1.91 25.83 -63.74
C LYS A 256 0.40 25.60 -63.87
N ILE A 257 -0.15 24.70 -63.05
CA ILE A 257 -1.58 24.38 -62.96
C ILE A 257 -2.29 25.35 -62.01
N GLY A 258 -1.70 25.63 -60.85
CA GLY A 258 -2.32 26.41 -59.77
C GLY A 258 -1.37 26.66 -58.60
N THR A 259 -1.87 27.29 -57.53
CA THR A 259 -1.10 27.58 -56.31
C THR A 259 -1.90 27.21 -55.07
N ILE A 260 -1.34 26.36 -54.22
CA ILE A 260 -1.92 25.97 -52.94
C ILE A 260 -1.88 27.16 -51.95
N PRO A 261 -2.99 27.47 -51.24
CA PRO A 261 -3.04 28.52 -50.23
C PRO A 261 -1.99 28.35 -49.12
N ALA A 262 -1.49 29.45 -48.56
CA ALA A 262 -0.33 29.46 -47.65
C ALA A 262 -0.42 28.48 -46.46
N GLY A 263 -1.62 28.24 -45.91
CA GLY A 263 -1.83 27.30 -44.81
C GLY A 263 -1.85 25.81 -45.20
N TYR A 264 -1.74 25.46 -46.48
CA TYR A 264 -1.88 24.08 -46.99
C TYR A 264 -0.66 23.63 -47.81
N ARG A 265 0.42 24.41 -47.79
CA ARG A 265 1.62 24.14 -48.59
C ARG A 265 2.44 23.02 -47.94
N PRO A 266 3.00 22.09 -48.74
CA PRO A 266 3.94 21.10 -48.21
C PRO A 266 5.22 21.79 -47.72
N VAL A 267 5.89 21.18 -46.74
CA VAL A 267 7.18 21.69 -46.22
C VAL A 267 8.32 21.51 -47.24
N GLN A 268 8.18 20.56 -48.16
CA GLN A 268 9.18 20.18 -49.16
C GLN A 268 8.55 19.95 -50.54
N THR A 269 9.39 19.84 -51.58
CA THR A 269 8.90 19.54 -52.93
C THR A 269 8.53 18.06 -53.05
N TYR A 270 7.28 17.77 -53.40
CA TYR A 270 6.79 16.44 -53.72
C TYR A 270 6.66 16.29 -55.24
N SER A 271 7.15 15.18 -55.81
CA SER A 271 6.92 14.84 -57.22
C SER A 271 6.21 13.50 -57.31
N MET A 272 5.08 13.49 -58.01
CA MET A 272 4.24 12.31 -58.20
C MET A 272 4.39 11.85 -59.65
N TYR A 273 4.76 10.57 -59.81
CA TYR A 273 4.91 9.94 -61.11
C TYR A 273 3.66 9.10 -61.41
N PHE A 274 2.99 9.40 -62.52
CA PHE A 274 1.80 8.70 -62.98
C PHE A 274 2.09 8.00 -64.31
N GLY A 275 2.01 6.67 -64.34
CA GLY A 275 1.91 5.92 -65.59
C GLY A 275 0.49 6.04 -66.13
N VAL A 276 0.29 6.71 -67.26
CA VAL A 276 -1.07 7.03 -67.77
C VAL A 276 -1.72 5.84 -68.50
N VAL A 277 -3.03 5.71 -68.26
CA VAL A 277 -4.03 4.91 -68.99
C VAL A 277 -5.30 5.78 -69.03
N THR A 278 -5.99 6.07 -70.15
CA THR A 278 -5.92 5.58 -71.54
C THR A 278 -6.02 6.76 -72.53
N THR A 279 -5.76 6.55 -73.82
CA THR A 279 -6.10 7.52 -74.89
C THR A 279 -7.48 7.29 -75.49
N ALA A 280 -8.12 8.33 -76.04
CA ALA A 280 -9.41 8.25 -76.74
C ALA A 280 -9.45 7.30 -77.96
N SER A 281 -8.30 6.82 -78.46
CA SER A 281 -8.17 5.89 -79.59
C SER A 281 -7.82 4.45 -79.19
N GLY A 282 -7.87 4.09 -77.90
CA GLY A 282 -7.68 2.71 -77.43
C GLY A 282 -6.24 2.17 -77.42
N SER A 283 -5.24 2.93 -77.91
CA SER A 283 -3.83 2.52 -77.90
C SER A 283 -3.07 3.03 -76.69
N VAL A 284 -2.75 2.15 -75.73
CA VAL A 284 -1.89 2.50 -74.58
C VAL A 284 -0.41 2.57 -74.98
N SER A 285 0.14 3.78 -74.98
CA SER A 285 1.59 4.01 -74.89
C SER A 285 1.91 4.43 -73.45
N PRO A 286 2.73 3.67 -72.69
CA PRO A 286 3.08 4.04 -71.33
C PRO A 286 3.98 5.27 -71.34
N GLN A 287 3.40 6.44 -71.13
CA GLN A 287 4.11 7.71 -71.01
C GLN A 287 3.86 8.29 -69.62
N GLY A 288 4.96 8.55 -68.90
CA GLY A 288 4.93 9.05 -67.53
C GLY A 288 4.58 10.52 -67.47
N ALA A 289 3.45 10.86 -66.85
CA ALA A 289 3.15 12.22 -66.43
C ALA A 289 3.77 12.45 -65.04
N VAL A 290 4.55 13.52 -64.88
CA VAL A 290 5.06 13.94 -63.57
C VAL A 290 4.39 15.25 -63.19
N ILE A 291 3.81 15.29 -61.99
CA ILE A 291 3.32 16.52 -61.38
C ILE A 291 4.14 16.78 -60.12
N SER A 292 4.70 17.98 -60.05
CA SER A 292 5.51 18.44 -58.92
C SER A 292 4.78 19.54 -58.15
N ILE A 293 4.68 19.37 -56.84
CA ILE A 293 4.17 20.33 -55.88
C ILE A 293 5.36 20.87 -55.12
N TYR A 294 5.69 22.15 -55.28
CA TYR A 294 6.82 22.78 -54.60
C TYR A 294 6.43 23.27 -53.21
N GLY A 295 7.41 23.49 -52.32
CA GLY A 295 7.18 24.12 -51.00
C GLY A 295 6.61 25.54 -51.07
N SER A 296 6.68 26.20 -52.23
CA SER A 296 5.95 27.44 -52.53
C SER A 296 4.43 27.26 -52.64
N GLY A 297 3.93 26.01 -52.65
CA GLY A 297 2.55 25.64 -52.95
C GLY A 297 2.25 25.51 -54.43
N ASP A 298 3.20 25.78 -55.32
CA ASP A 298 2.96 25.76 -56.76
C ASP A 298 2.87 24.35 -57.30
N ILE A 299 1.84 24.08 -58.13
CA ILE A 299 1.63 22.80 -58.79
C ILE A 299 2.03 22.94 -60.26
N TYR A 300 2.96 22.10 -60.72
CA TYR A 300 3.49 22.11 -62.08
C TYR A 300 3.42 20.74 -62.75
N ILE A 301 3.20 20.75 -64.06
CA ILE A 301 3.49 19.61 -64.93
C ILE A 301 4.99 19.65 -65.23
N THR A 302 5.72 18.58 -64.94
CA THR A 302 7.19 18.52 -65.12
C THR A 302 7.65 17.55 -66.20
N SER A 303 6.77 16.73 -66.79
CA SER A 303 7.01 15.98 -68.04
C SER A 303 5.98 16.30 -69.13
N SER A 304 6.37 16.21 -70.40
CA SER A 304 5.74 16.96 -71.50
C SER A 304 4.50 16.34 -72.18
N ASN A 305 4.04 15.16 -71.75
CA ASN A 305 3.18 14.30 -72.60
C ASN A 305 1.80 14.00 -72.00
N ILE A 306 1.17 14.96 -71.30
CA ILE A 306 -0.20 14.79 -70.79
C ILE A 306 -1.23 14.96 -71.93
N GLN A 307 -1.76 13.85 -72.44
CA GLN A 307 -2.69 13.85 -73.58
C GLN A 307 -4.18 13.99 -73.20
N HIS A 308 -4.57 13.73 -71.95
CA HIS A 308 -5.98 13.74 -71.50
C HIS A 308 -6.15 14.39 -70.11
N ASN A 309 -7.31 14.18 -69.50
CA ASN A 309 -7.65 14.69 -68.17
C ASN A 309 -6.69 14.12 -67.11
N ILE A 310 -6.45 14.89 -66.06
CA ILE A 310 -5.64 14.52 -64.90
C ILE A 310 -6.60 14.20 -63.76
N PHE A 311 -6.59 12.94 -63.30
CA PHE A 311 -7.30 12.48 -62.11
C PHE A 311 -6.28 12.06 -61.05
N ILE A 312 -6.22 12.78 -59.94
CA ILE A 312 -5.27 12.54 -58.85
C ILE A 312 -5.99 12.67 -57.52
N ALA A 313 -5.80 11.69 -56.64
CA ALA A 313 -5.99 11.82 -55.21
C ALA A 313 -4.68 11.40 -54.53
N SER A 314 -4.06 12.30 -53.77
CA SER A 314 -2.73 12.08 -53.19
C SER A 314 -2.57 12.78 -51.85
N SER A 315 -2.07 12.07 -50.83
CA SER A 315 -1.83 12.63 -49.49
C SER A 315 -0.34 12.83 -49.22
N PHE A 316 0.02 13.98 -48.64
CA PHE A 316 1.37 14.35 -48.24
C PHE A 316 1.37 15.13 -46.90
N LYS A 317 2.55 15.55 -46.42
CA LYS A 317 2.75 16.35 -45.20
C LYS A 317 3.59 17.61 -45.49
#